data_AF-A0A8B9ILY5-F1
#
_entry.id   AF-A0A8B9ILY5-F1
#
_cell.length_a   1.000
_cell.length_b   1.000
_cell.length_c   1.000
_cell.angle_alpha   90.00
_cell.angle_beta   90.00
_cell.angle_gamma   90.00
#
_symmetry.space_group_name_H-M   'P 1'
#
loop_
_entity.id
_entity.type
_entity.pdbx_description
1 polymer ?
#
loop_
_entity_poly.entity_id
_entity_poly.type
_entity_poly.pdbx_seq_one_letter_code
_entity_poly.pdbx_strand_id
1 'polypeptide(L)'
;MAVLMLAAVLAAVLAGAGAQCPRPADLQGVNGTRICAELFTDDSAYYNECCRGKSLMVDCGTDVPYVPWEWSGSISSLVVGTRCQLTVWSRAGKNGQTKTFGAGTVPRLQEVRRGLFGNWNNAIRGYYCQCN
;
A
#
# COMPACT_ATOMS: atom_id res chain seq x y z
N MET A 1 1.33 -29.38 31.78
CA MET A 1 2.40 -28.84 30.90
C MET A 1 1.91 -28.57 29.48
N ALA A 2 1.11 -29.45 28.85
CA ALA A 2 0.58 -29.23 27.50
C ALA A 2 -0.31 -27.97 27.34
N VAL A 3 -1.12 -27.64 28.35
CA VAL A 3 -2.03 -26.46 28.32
C VAL A 3 -1.26 -25.14 28.31
N LEU A 4 -0.15 -25.06 29.05
CA LEU A 4 0.71 -23.87 29.09
C LEU A 4 1.46 -23.67 27.75
N MET A 5 1.86 -24.77 27.11
CA MET A 5 2.49 -24.71 25.78
C MET A 5 1.49 -24.29 24.71
N LEU A 6 0.24 -24.78 24.76
CA LEU A 6 -0.81 -24.38 23.82
C LEU A 6 -1.16 -22.88 23.95
N ALA A 7 -1.24 -22.39 25.19
CA ALA A 7 -1.51 -20.98 25.47
C ALA A 7 -0.37 -20.06 25.01
N ALA A 8 0.89 -20.47 25.18
CA ALA A 8 2.04 -19.72 24.70
C ALA A 8 2.11 -19.64 23.17
N VAL A 9 1.76 -20.73 22.47
CA VAL A 9 1.68 -20.74 21.00
C VAL A 9 0.55 -19.85 20.50
N LEU A 10 -0.62 -19.87 21.14
CA LEU A 10 -1.75 -19.00 20.76
C LEU A 10 -1.43 -17.51 20.96
N ALA A 11 -0.75 -17.17 22.06
CA ALA A 11 -0.31 -15.80 22.33
C ALA A 11 0.74 -15.31 21.31
N ALA A 12 1.64 -16.17 20.85
CA ALA A 12 2.62 -15.84 19.81
C ALA A 12 1.96 -15.64 18.43
N VAL A 13 0.90 -16.38 18.11
CA VAL A 13 0.13 -16.21 16.86
C VAL A 13 -0.67 -14.89 16.89
N LEU A 14 -1.21 -14.49 18.04
CA LEU A 14 -1.93 -13.23 18.21
C LEU A 14 -0.99 -12.00 18.30
N ALA A 15 0.24 -12.17 18.77
CA ALA A 15 1.25 -11.11 18.82
C ALA A 15 1.82 -10.74 17.44
N GLY A 16 1.58 -11.56 16.41
CA GLY A 16 1.97 -11.29 15.01
C GLY A 16 0.94 -10.50 14.20
N ALA A 17 -0.25 -10.22 14.75
CA ALA A 17 -1.33 -9.50 14.04
C ALA A 17 -1.21 -7.96 14.15
N GLY A 18 -0.07 -7.46 14.61
CA GLY A 18 0.34 -6.08 14.40
C GLY A 18 0.95 -5.96 13.00
N ALA A 19 0.14 -5.96 11.94
CA ALA A 19 0.64 -6.13 10.58
C ALA A 19 1.61 -4.99 10.19
N GLN A 20 2.90 -5.28 10.36
CA GLN A 20 3.99 -4.63 9.65
C GLN A 20 3.70 -4.80 8.17
N CYS A 21 3.61 -3.69 7.43
CA CYS A 21 3.28 -3.67 6.00
C CYS A 21 3.92 -4.84 5.25
N PRO A 22 3.22 -5.45 4.26
CA PRO A 22 3.78 -6.52 3.46
C PRO A 22 5.14 -6.13 2.89
N ARG A 23 6.07 -7.09 2.85
CA ARG A 23 7.36 -6.83 2.21
C ARG A 23 7.15 -6.77 0.69
N PRO A 24 7.84 -5.88 -0.02
CA PRO A 24 7.79 -5.80 -1.49
C PRO A 24 8.03 -7.12 -2.25
N ALA A 25 8.78 -8.06 -1.66
CA ALA A 25 9.08 -9.36 -2.26
C ALA A 25 7.92 -10.37 -2.09
N ASP A 26 7.05 -10.14 -1.12
CA ASP A 26 5.97 -11.06 -0.73
C ASP A 26 4.63 -10.68 -1.40
N LEU A 27 4.59 -9.60 -2.19
CA LEU A 27 3.40 -9.19 -2.93
C LEU A 27 3.09 -10.18 -4.06
N GLN A 28 2.12 -11.06 -3.79
CA GLN A 28 1.64 -12.09 -4.70
C GLN A 28 0.11 -12.11 -4.68
N GLY A 29 -0.50 -12.27 -5.85
CA GLY A 29 -1.94 -12.44 -5.98
C GLY A 29 -2.36 -13.85 -5.58
N VAL A 30 -3.66 -14.04 -5.36
CA VAL A 30 -4.27 -15.35 -5.00
C VAL A 30 -3.96 -16.48 -5.98
N ASN A 31 -3.56 -16.16 -7.22
CA ASN A 31 -3.18 -17.12 -8.26
C ASN A 31 -1.66 -17.22 -8.49
N GLY A 32 -0.83 -16.65 -7.61
CA GLY A 32 0.63 -16.56 -7.78
C GLY A 32 1.07 -15.51 -8.79
N THR A 33 0.13 -14.70 -9.32
CA THR A 33 0.43 -13.58 -10.22
C THR A 33 1.22 -12.51 -9.47
N ARG A 34 2.26 -11.98 -10.11
CA ARG A 34 3.08 -10.90 -9.55
C ARG A 34 2.24 -9.62 -9.42
N ILE A 35 2.06 -9.15 -8.19
CA ILE A 35 1.38 -7.88 -7.90
C ILE A 35 2.42 -6.75 -7.98
N CYS A 36 2.04 -5.66 -8.64
CA CYS A 36 2.91 -4.52 -8.85
C CYS A 36 2.92 -3.59 -7.65
N ALA A 37 1.75 -3.35 -7.06
CA ALA A 37 1.62 -2.59 -5.82
C ALA A 37 0.36 -3.01 -5.05
N GLU A 38 0.36 -2.78 -3.75
CA GLU A 38 -0.83 -2.86 -2.90
C GLU A 38 -1.03 -1.52 -2.19
N LEU A 39 -2.24 -0.97 -2.30
CA LEU A 39 -2.61 0.34 -1.77
C LEU A 39 -3.60 0.16 -0.62
N PHE A 40 -3.44 0.93 0.45
CA PHE A 40 -4.20 0.77 1.69
C PHE A 40 -4.86 2.08 2.09
N THR A 41 -6.05 1.99 2.70
CA THR A 41 -6.80 3.17 3.13
C THR A 41 -6.34 3.73 4.47
N ASP A 42 -5.70 2.92 5.31
CA ASP A 42 -5.41 3.32 6.68
C ASP A 42 -3.91 3.48 6.93
N ASP A 43 -3.58 4.58 7.60
CA ASP A 43 -2.27 4.86 8.18
C ASP A 43 -2.42 5.11 9.69
N SER A 44 -1.34 4.92 10.45
CA SER A 44 -1.32 5.10 11.90
C SER A 44 -0.15 5.96 12.32
N ALA A 45 -0.24 6.58 13.50
CA ALA A 45 0.91 7.19 14.17
C ALA A 45 1.96 6.14 14.55
N TYR A 46 1.53 4.88 14.74
CA TYR A 46 2.41 3.74 15.00
C TYR A 46 2.70 3.00 13.69
N TYR A 47 3.97 2.96 13.28
CA TYR A 47 4.39 2.38 11.99
C TYR A 47 4.04 0.89 11.84
N ASN A 48 3.97 0.14 12.93
CA ASN A 48 3.54 -1.27 12.96
C ASN A 48 2.02 -1.47 12.83
N GLU A 49 1.26 -0.38 12.75
CA GLU A 49 -0.19 -0.39 12.55
C GLU A 49 -0.61 0.23 11.20
N CYS A 50 0.36 0.58 10.35
CA CYS A 50 0.11 1.07 8.98
C CYS A 50 -0.20 -0.09 8.02
N CYS A 51 -0.60 0.23 6.78
CA CYS A 51 -0.99 -0.74 5.75
C CYS A 51 -2.17 -1.63 6.18
N ARG A 52 -3.23 -0.97 6.65
CA ARG A 52 -4.48 -1.60 7.12
C ARG A 52 -5.70 -1.05 6.38
N GLY A 53 -6.88 -1.46 6.84
CA GLY A 53 -8.15 -1.04 6.26
C GLY A 53 -8.45 -1.84 5.02
N LYS A 54 -9.06 -1.17 4.04
CA LYS A 54 -9.28 -1.78 2.73
C LYS A 54 -7.95 -1.81 1.96
N SER A 55 -7.65 -2.91 1.28
CA SER A 55 -6.52 -3.00 0.38
C SER A 55 -6.93 -3.19 -1.08
N LEU A 56 -6.22 -2.50 -1.98
CA LEU A 56 -6.38 -2.57 -3.42
C LEU A 56 -5.09 -3.12 -4.01
N MET A 57 -5.17 -4.35 -4.53
CA MET A 57 -4.07 -4.96 -5.28
C MET A 57 -4.05 -4.40 -6.70
N VAL A 58 -2.87 -4.03 -7.17
CA VAL A 58 -2.64 -3.47 -8.50
C VAL A 58 -1.74 -4.41 -9.28
N ASP A 59 -2.27 -4.94 -10.38
CA ASP A 59 -1.52 -5.80 -11.27
C ASP A 59 -0.45 -5.03 -12.05
N CYS A 60 0.48 -5.79 -12.61
CA CYS A 60 1.48 -5.24 -13.51
C CYS A 60 0.86 -4.71 -14.80
N GLY A 61 1.24 -3.50 -15.22
CA GLY A 61 0.73 -2.87 -16.44
C GLY A 61 -0.64 -2.21 -16.27
N THR A 62 -1.25 -2.30 -15.08
CA THR A 62 -2.54 -1.67 -14.81
C THR A 62 -2.44 -0.15 -14.90
N ASP A 63 -3.29 0.42 -15.74
CA ASP A 63 -3.40 1.85 -15.98
C ASP A 63 -4.82 2.34 -15.64
N VAL A 64 -4.93 3.12 -14.57
CA VAL A 64 -6.20 3.63 -14.05
C VAL A 64 -6.14 5.16 -13.99
N PRO A 65 -6.56 5.85 -15.07
CA PRO A 65 -6.63 7.31 -15.08
C PRO A 65 -7.72 7.87 -14.15
N TYR A 66 -8.76 7.07 -13.84
CA TYR A 66 -9.88 7.44 -12.98
C TYR A 66 -10.06 6.38 -11.90
N VAL A 67 -9.54 6.65 -10.69
CA VAL A 67 -9.67 5.73 -9.56
C VAL A 67 -11.13 5.61 -9.13
N PRO A 68 -11.65 4.39 -8.87
CA PRO A 68 -13.01 4.21 -8.36
C PRO A 68 -13.26 5.04 -7.10
N TRP A 69 -14.47 5.57 -6.97
CA TRP A 69 -14.83 6.53 -5.93
C TRP A 69 -14.50 6.06 -4.51
N GLU A 70 -14.57 4.75 -4.24
CA GLU A 70 -14.28 4.17 -2.92
C GLU A 70 -12.80 4.30 -2.50
N TRP A 71 -11.89 4.35 -3.48
CA TRP A 71 -10.43 4.46 -3.29
C TRP A 71 -9.91 5.87 -3.54
N SER A 72 -10.67 6.65 -4.31
CA SER A 72 -10.30 7.97 -4.81
C SER A 72 -10.15 8.97 -3.66
N GLY A 73 -8.92 9.10 -3.18
CA GLY A 73 -8.61 9.93 -2.02
C GLY A 73 -8.80 9.32 -0.67
N SER A 74 -8.77 8.01 -0.61
CA SER A 74 -8.77 7.26 0.65
C SER A 74 -7.41 6.62 0.90
N ILE A 75 -6.52 6.57 -0.09
CA ILE A 75 -5.23 5.87 0.02
C ILE A 75 -4.26 6.68 0.86
N SER A 76 -3.76 6.07 1.94
CA SER A 76 -2.88 6.70 2.93
C SER A 76 -1.56 5.95 3.14
N SER A 77 -1.47 4.69 2.69
CA SER A 77 -0.23 3.91 2.68
C SER A 77 -0.17 2.97 1.47
N LEU A 78 1.04 2.56 1.09
CA LEU A 78 1.25 1.69 -0.08
C LEU A 78 2.51 0.83 0.02
N VAL A 79 2.52 -0.27 -0.71
CA VAL A 79 3.69 -1.11 -0.95
C VAL A 79 3.84 -1.29 -2.46
N VAL A 80 5.05 -1.07 -2.99
CA VAL A 80 5.39 -1.34 -4.39
C VAL A 80 6.29 -2.56 -4.42
N GLY A 81 5.94 -3.52 -5.26
CA GLY A 81 6.66 -4.78 -5.42
C GLY A 81 8.07 -4.60 -5.95
N THR A 82 8.91 -5.62 -5.77
CA THR A 82 10.26 -5.64 -6.34
C THR A 82 10.22 -5.48 -7.87
N ARG A 83 11.20 -4.76 -8.45
CA ARG A 83 11.26 -4.35 -9.88
C ARG A 83 9.97 -3.73 -10.45
N CYS A 84 9.14 -3.16 -9.59
CA CYS A 84 7.94 -2.43 -9.99
C CYS A 84 8.13 -0.94 -9.70
N GLN A 85 7.38 -0.12 -10.43
CA GLN A 85 7.25 1.31 -10.21
C GLN A 85 5.78 1.69 -10.31
N LEU A 86 5.30 2.41 -9.30
CA LEU A 86 3.94 2.94 -9.27
C LEU A 86 4.00 4.46 -9.48
N THR A 87 3.45 4.92 -10.59
CA THR A 87 3.25 6.34 -10.85
C THR A 87 1.83 6.73 -10.48
N VAL A 88 1.68 7.81 -9.70
CA VAL A 88 0.38 8.30 -9.22
C VAL A 88 0.17 9.76 -9.57
N TRP A 89 -1.09 10.14 -9.70
CA TRP A 89 -1.54 11.50 -10.01
C TRP A 89 -2.52 12.01 -8.98
N SER A 90 -2.42 13.30 -8.67
CA SER A 90 -3.26 13.95 -7.65
C SER A 90 -4.65 14.35 -8.14
N ARG A 91 -4.88 14.36 -9.46
CA ARG A 91 -6.19 14.64 -10.08
C ARG A 91 -6.54 13.54 -11.08
N ALA A 92 -7.83 13.34 -11.26
CA ALA A 92 -8.36 12.37 -12.22
C ALA A 92 -7.93 12.69 -13.65
N GLY A 93 -7.91 11.66 -14.50
CA GLY A 93 -7.43 11.75 -15.88
C GLY A 93 -5.92 11.95 -16.00
N LYS A 94 -5.14 11.46 -15.01
CA LYS A 94 -3.67 11.63 -14.94
C LYS A 94 -3.20 13.09 -14.93
N ASN A 95 -3.91 13.94 -14.18
CA ASN A 95 -3.62 15.37 -14.10
C ASN A 95 -3.05 15.77 -12.74
N GLY A 96 -2.63 17.04 -12.63
CA GLY A 96 -2.15 17.62 -11.38
C GLY A 96 -0.70 17.26 -11.09
N GLN A 97 -0.38 17.05 -9.82
CA GLN A 97 0.97 16.64 -9.42
C GLN A 97 1.14 15.15 -9.63
N THR A 98 2.36 14.74 -9.93
CA THR A 98 2.74 13.35 -10.20
C THR A 98 3.85 12.92 -9.27
N LYS A 99 3.83 11.66 -8.84
CA LYS A 99 4.91 11.02 -8.08
C LYS A 99 5.09 9.59 -8.56
N THR A 100 6.34 9.19 -8.73
CA THR A 100 6.70 7.78 -8.92
C THR A 100 7.29 7.24 -7.62
N PHE A 101 6.78 6.07 -7.22
CA PHE A 101 7.27 5.25 -6.13
C PHE A 101 7.96 4.03 -6.73
N GLY A 102 9.21 3.79 -6.33
CA GLY A 102 9.91 2.55 -6.66
C GLY A 102 9.57 1.44 -5.66
N ALA A 103 10.14 0.26 -5.89
CA ALA A 103 10.03 -0.88 -4.98
C ALA A 103 10.32 -0.49 -3.53
N GLY A 104 9.41 -0.82 -2.62
CA GLY A 104 9.50 -0.40 -1.23
C GLY A 104 8.15 -0.28 -0.56
N THR A 105 8.19 -0.01 0.73
CA THR A 105 7.02 0.25 1.57
C THR A 105 6.98 1.73 1.88
N VAL A 106 5.80 2.33 1.75
CA VAL A 106 5.50 3.70 2.18
C VAL A 106 4.36 3.62 3.19
N PRO A 107 4.68 3.47 4.49
CA PRO A 107 3.66 3.27 5.53
C PRO A 107 2.76 4.50 5.72
N ARG A 108 3.24 5.69 5.35
CA ARG A 108 2.57 6.96 5.62
C ARG A 108 2.76 7.94 4.46
N LEU A 109 1.76 8.07 3.60
CA LEU A 109 1.78 9.05 2.51
C LEU A 109 1.73 10.50 3.03
N GLN A 110 1.33 10.70 4.29
CA GLN A 110 1.40 12.00 4.95
C GLN A 110 2.83 12.56 5.08
N GLU A 111 3.83 11.69 5.09
CA GLU A 111 5.25 12.08 5.14
C GLU A 111 5.82 12.36 3.75
N VAL A 112 5.11 11.93 2.69
CA VAL A 112 5.54 12.13 1.32
C VAL A 112 5.01 13.47 0.82
N ARG A 113 5.90 14.45 0.72
CA ARG A 113 5.57 15.81 0.29
C ARG A 113 5.00 15.85 -1.13
N ARG A 114 3.99 16.70 -1.33
CA ARG A 114 3.30 16.92 -2.60
C ARG A 114 3.35 18.41 -2.97
N GLY A 115 4.47 18.84 -3.55
CA GLY A 115 4.73 20.25 -3.88
C GLY A 115 5.08 21.11 -2.66
N LEU A 116 4.76 22.41 -2.70
CA LEU A 116 5.10 23.33 -1.60
C LEU A 116 4.19 23.18 -0.39
N PHE A 117 2.90 22.96 -0.61
CA PHE A 117 1.88 22.84 0.43
C PHE A 117 1.16 21.50 0.26
N GLY A 118 1.33 20.60 1.24
CA GLY A 118 0.63 19.32 1.31
C GLY A 118 1.50 18.09 1.08
N ASN A 119 0.85 16.94 1.22
CA ASN A 119 1.44 15.61 1.10
C ASN A 119 0.55 14.71 0.21
N TRP A 120 0.99 13.46 0.03
CA TRP A 120 0.30 12.48 -0.79
C TRP A 120 -0.80 11.72 -0.06
N ASN A 121 -1.01 11.97 1.24
CA ASN A 121 -2.07 11.34 2.00
C ASN A 121 -3.43 11.66 1.37
N ASN A 122 -4.24 10.64 1.08
CA ASN A 122 -5.58 10.82 0.55
C ASN A 122 -5.64 11.64 -0.75
N ALA A 123 -4.51 11.71 -1.48
CA ALA A 123 -4.36 12.58 -2.64
C ALA A 123 -4.37 11.82 -3.98
N ILE A 124 -4.22 10.50 -3.97
CA ILE A 124 -4.16 9.71 -5.21
C ILE A 124 -5.54 9.69 -5.87
N ARG A 125 -5.58 9.99 -7.17
CA ARG A 125 -6.79 10.02 -8.03
C ARG A 125 -6.62 9.32 -9.38
N GLY A 126 -5.38 8.96 -9.72
CA GLY A 126 -5.01 8.15 -10.88
C GLY A 126 -3.71 7.41 -10.57
N TYR A 127 -3.51 6.24 -11.17
CA TYR A 127 -2.27 5.49 -11.03
C TYR A 127 -1.95 4.65 -12.27
N TYR A 128 -0.67 4.33 -12.45
CA TYR A 128 -0.15 3.44 -13.46
C TYR A 128 0.99 2.64 -12.83
N CYS A 129 0.92 1.32 -12.95
CA CYS A 129 1.93 0.43 -12.39
C CYS A 129 2.69 -0.29 -13.50
N GLN A 130 4.01 -0.17 -13.50
CA GLN A 130 4.90 -0.78 -14.47
C GLN A 130 5.88 -1.72 -13.76
N CYS A 131 6.12 -2.90 -14.32
CA CYS A 131 7.15 -3.81 -13.83
C CYS A 131 8.14 -4.16 -14.94
N ASN A 132 9.37 -4.42 -14.50
CA ASN A 132 10.49 -4.87 -15.32
C ASN A 132 10.98 -6.25 -14.88
#